data_AF-A0A1Q7P9Y1-F1
#
_entry.id   AF-A0A1Q7P9Y1-F1
#
_cell.length_a   1.000
_cell.length_b   1.000
_cell.length_c   1.000
_cell.angle_alpha   90.00
_cell.angle_beta   90.00
_cell.angle_gamma   90.00
#
_symmetry.space_group_name_H-M   'P 1'
#
loop_
_entity.id
_entity.type
_entity.pdbx_description
1 polymer ?
#
loop_
_entity_poly.entity_id
_entity_poly.type
_entity_poly.pdbx_seq_one_letter_code
_entity_poly.pdbx_strand_id
1 'polypeptide(L)'
;MGALLPGQRGDVALFAMDSLALAGTRFDPVAALVYCFPQRVRHLVVDGRQVVRDGRLVNMDEDVIAADAHGVERRILQRRE
;
A
#
# COMPACT_ATOMS: atom_id res chain seq x y z
N MET A 1 1.13 -6.20 19.11
CA MET A 1 0.64 -5.80 17.77
C MET A 1 1.81 -5.22 17.00
N GLY A 2 1.94 -5.51 15.71
CA GLY A 2 3.08 -5.05 14.89
C GLY A 2 4.32 -5.96 14.88
N ALA A 3 4.17 -7.23 15.28
CA ALA A 3 5.24 -8.22 15.20
C ALA A 3 4.71 -9.51 14.56
N LEU A 4 5.57 -10.18 13.77
CA LEU A 4 5.26 -11.47 13.15
C LEU A 4 5.60 -12.61 14.10
N LEU A 5 4.65 -12.95 14.98
CA LEU A 5 4.79 -14.03 15.97
C LEU A 5 3.56 -14.94 15.94
N PRO A 6 3.70 -16.25 16.19
CA PRO A 6 2.57 -17.15 16.34
C PRO A 6 1.55 -16.65 17.37
N GLY A 7 0.26 -16.73 17.04
CA GLY A 7 -0.84 -16.27 17.89
C GLY A 7 -1.13 -14.76 17.83
N GLN A 8 -0.34 -13.96 17.09
CA GLN A 8 -0.71 -12.57 16.77
C GLN A 8 -1.73 -12.53 15.63
N ARG A 9 -2.37 -11.36 15.44
CA ARG A 9 -3.23 -11.10 14.27
C ARG A 9 -2.42 -11.24 12.97
N GLY A 10 -3.07 -11.78 11.94
CA GLY A 10 -2.47 -12.02 10.63
C GLY A 10 -2.33 -10.75 9.80
N ASP A 11 -1.55 -9.78 10.28
CA ASP A 11 -1.27 -8.52 9.60
C ASP A 11 0.12 -8.58 8.95
N VAL A 12 0.17 -8.64 7.61
CA VAL A 12 1.42 -8.84 6.86
C VAL A 12 1.42 -8.01 5.57
N ALA A 13 2.49 -7.24 5.35
CA ALA A 13 2.74 -6.52 4.10
C ALA A 13 3.93 -7.15 3.35
N LEU A 14 3.79 -7.34 2.04
CA LEU A 14 4.81 -7.91 1.16
C LEU A 14 5.18 -6.88 0.08
N PHE A 15 6.49 -6.63 -0.06
CA PHE A 15 7.06 -5.67 -1.00
C PHE A 15 7.89 -6.36 -2.08
N ALA A 16 7.86 -5.79 -3.28
CA ALA A 16 8.48 -6.33 -4.48
C ALA A 16 9.97 -5.97 -4.59
N MET A 17 10.88 -6.88 -4.26
CA MET A 17 12.34 -6.66 -4.35
C MET A 17 12.91 -6.76 -5.78
N ASP A 18 12.07 -7.03 -6.77
CA ASP A 18 12.39 -7.11 -8.20
C ASP A 18 12.03 -5.83 -8.95
N SER A 19 11.52 -4.80 -8.27
CA SER A 19 11.19 -3.52 -8.87
C SER A 19 12.44 -2.74 -9.27
N LEU A 20 12.32 -1.91 -10.31
CA LEU A 20 13.40 -1.00 -10.71
C LEU A 20 13.81 -0.06 -9.57
N ALA A 21 12.86 0.35 -8.73
CA ALA A 21 13.11 1.25 -7.62
C ALA A 21 13.94 0.62 -6.48
N LEU A 22 14.05 -0.71 -6.45
CA LEU A 22 14.88 -1.45 -5.50
C LEU A 22 16.07 -2.17 -6.18
N ALA A 23 16.39 -1.81 -7.43
CA ALA A 23 17.54 -2.37 -8.12
C ALA A 23 18.84 -2.03 -7.36
N GLY A 24 19.68 -3.03 -7.11
CA GLY A 24 20.97 -2.87 -6.42
C GLY A 24 20.88 -2.81 -4.89
N THR A 25 19.70 -2.88 -4.28
CA THR A 25 19.52 -2.72 -2.82
C THR A 25 19.37 -4.05 -2.06
N ARG A 26 19.45 -5.19 -2.76
CA ARG A 26 19.25 -6.54 -2.17
C ARG A 26 20.20 -6.89 -1.03
N PHE A 27 21.34 -6.21 -0.91
CA PHE A 27 22.29 -6.42 0.18
C PHE A 27 21.73 -5.96 1.54
N ASP A 28 20.81 -5.00 1.55
CA ASP A 28 20.10 -4.53 2.75
C ASP A 28 18.63 -4.20 2.39
N PRO A 29 17.75 -5.20 2.37
CA PRO A 29 16.35 -5.02 2.01
C PRO A 29 15.58 -4.18 3.06
N VAL A 30 16.05 -4.11 4.30
CA VAL A 30 15.41 -3.32 5.35
C VAL A 30 15.69 -1.83 5.13
N ALA A 31 16.95 -1.46 4.91
CA ALA A 31 17.29 -0.10 4.52
C ALA A 31 16.60 0.29 3.22
N ALA A 32 16.55 -0.61 2.23
CA ALA A 32 15.85 -0.37 0.98
C ALA A 32 14.35 -0.04 1.17
N LEU A 33 13.66 -0.81 2.00
CA LEU A 33 12.24 -0.58 2.32
C LEU A 33 12.02 0.79 2.96
N VAL A 34 12.95 1.24 3.81
CA VAL A 34 12.84 2.51 4.55
C VAL A 34 13.22 3.71 3.67
N TYR A 35 14.25 3.60 2.84
CA TYR A 35 14.85 4.76 2.17
C TYR A 35 14.46 4.94 0.70
N CYS A 36 13.89 3.93 0.03
CA CYS A 36 13.57 4.00 -1.41
C CYS A 36 12.10 4.35 -1.73
N PHE A 37 11.42 5.14 -0.88
CA PHE A 37 10.01 5.52 -1.05
C PHE A 37 9.79 6.47 -2.25
N PRO A 38 8.65 6.40 -2.99
CA PRO A 38 7.46 5.57 -2.77
C PRO A 38 7.52 4.15 -3.34
N GLN A 39 7.25 3.16 -2.48
CA GLN A 39 7.01 1.76 -2.88
C GLN A 39 5.54 1.40 -2.64
N ARG A 40 4.87 0.87 -3.66
CA ARG A 40 3.53 0.29 -3.50
C ARG A 40 3.66 -1.12 -2.92
N VAL A 41 2.87 -1.43 -1.89
CA VAL A 41 2.80 -2.80 -1.34
C VAL A 41 2.26 -3.75 -2.42
N ARG A 42 2.91 -4.91 -2.63
CA ARG A 42 2.46 -5.89 -3.63
C ARG A 42 1.31 -6.73 -3.10
N HIS A 43 1.41 -7.20 -1.86
CA HIS A 43 0.32 -7.89 -1.17
C HIS A 43 0.18 -7.41 0.27
N LEU A 44 -1.05 -7.23 0.71
CA LEU A 44 -1.37 -6.84 2.09
C LEU A 44 -2.44 -7.79 2.61
N VAL A 45 -2.16 -8.36 3.78
CA VAL A 45 -3.11 -9.17 4.56
C VAL A 45 -3.39 -8.42 5.85
N VAL A 46 -4.66 -8.27 6.19
CA VAL A 46 -5.14 -7.67 7.44
C VAL A 46 -6.08 -8.65 8.10
N ASP A 47 -5.82 -8.99 9.36
CA ASP A 47 -6.61 -9.96 10.12
C ASP A 47 -6.82 -11.29 9.36
N GLY A 48 -5.77 -11.76 8.68
CA GLY A 48 -5.79 -12.98 7.87
C GLY A 48 -6.51 -12.86 6.51
N ARG A 49 -7.02 -11.68 6.14
CA ARG A 49 -7.71 -11.44 4.86
C ARG A 49 -6.84 -10.64 3.91
N GLN A 50 -6.69 -11.11 2.68
CA GLN A 50 -5.96 -10.36 1.66
C GLN A 50 -6.77 -9.16 1.20
N VAL A 51 -6.24 -7.95 1.40
CA VAL A 51 -6.87 -6.67 1.04
C VAL A 51 -6.17 -5.96 -0.11
N VAL A 52 -4.89 -6.27 -0.36
CA VAL A 52 -4.15 -5.90 -1.59
C VAL A 52 -3.60 -7.16 -2.24
N ARG A 53 -3.78 -7.28 -3.56
CA ARG A 53 -3.21 -8.34 -4.39
C ARG A 53 -2.60 -7.73 -5.64
N ASP A 54 -1.35 -8.10 -5.94
CA ASP A 54 -0.61 -7.61 -7.11
C ASP A 54 -0.60 -6.08 -7.23
N GLY A 55 -0.49 -5.42 -6.08
CA GLY A 55 -0.50 -3.97 -5.99
C GLY A 55 -1.86 -3.32 -6.19
N ARG A 56 -2.98 -4.05 -6.21
CA ARG A 56 -4.33 -3.50 -6.34
C ARG A 56 -5.22 -3.87 -5.16
N LEU A 57 -6.13 -2.96 -4.79
CA LEU A 57 -7.17 -3.25 -3.79
C LEU A 57 -8.02 -4.44 -4.25
N VAL A 58 -8.30 -5.37 -3.33
CA VAL A 58 -9.10 -6.58 -3.62
C VAL A 58 -10.61 -6.29 -3.53
N ASN A 59 -11.01 -5.38 -2.64
CA ASN A 59 -12.41 -5.17 -2.27
C ASN A 59 -12.98 -3.82 -2.72
N MET A 60 -12.18 -2.99 -3.40
CA MET A 60 -12.58 -1.66 -3.85
C MET A 60 -11.89 -1.33 -5.18
N ASP A 61 -12.55 -0.48 -5.97
CA ASP A 61 -12.01 0.02 -7.23
C ASP A 61 -11.26 1.34 -7.00
N GLU A 62 -9.98 1.38 -7.36
CA GLU A 62 -9.11 2.55 -7.15
C GLU A 62 -9.54 3.76 -7.99
N ASP A 63 -10.06 3.53 -9.20
CA ASP A 63 -10.50 4.61 -10.09
C ASP A 63 -11.81 5.23 -9.60
N VAL A 64 -12.72 4.41 -9.05
CA VAL A 64 -13.94 4.90 -8.38
C VAL A 64 -13.59 5.73 -7.15
N ILE A 65 -12.65 5.27 -6.32
CA ILE A 65 -12.19 6.03 -5.14
C ILE A 65 -11.59 7.38 -5.57
N ALA A 66 -10.73 7.37 -6.60
CA ALA A 66 -10.13 8.59 -7.12
C ALA A 66 -11.19 9.57 -7.66
N ALA A 67 -12.17 9.07 -8.43
CA ALA A 67 -13.25 9.88 -8.97
C ALA A 67 -14.11 10.52 -7.85
N ASP A 68 -14.41 9.78 -6.79
CA ASP A 68 -15.13 10.31 -5.62
C ASP A 68 -14.32 11.41 -4.92
N ALA A 69 -13.01 11.19 -4.72
CA ALA A 69 -12.11 12.20 -4.14
C ALA A 69 -12.10 13.50 -4.96
N HIS A 70 -12.02 13.42 -6.29
CA HIS A 70 -12.14 14.59 -7.18
C HIS A 70 -13.53 15.24 -7.13
N GLY A 71 -14.59 14.47 -6.86
CA GLY A 71 -15.93 15.01 -6.60
C GLY A 71 -16.00 15.83 -5.30
N VAL A 72 -15.36 15.37 -4.23
CA VAL A 72 -15.25 16.12 -2.97
C VAL A 72 -14.43 17.39 -3.16
N GLU A 73 -13.28 17.30 -3.82
CA GLU A 73 -12.40 18.44 -4.12
C GLU A 73 -13.17 19.58 -4.81
N ARG A 74 -13.88 19.27 -5.91
CA ARG A 74 -14.67 20.25 -6.66
C ARG A 74 -15.71 20.96 -5.79
N ARG A 75 -16.41 20.22 -4.91
CA ARG A 75 -17.39 20.79 -3.97
C ARG A 75 -16.75 21.72 -2.95
N ILE A 76 -15.54 21.40 -2.48
CA ILE A 76 -14.81 22.25 -1.53
C ILE A 76 -14.40 23.55 -2.19
N LEU A 77 -13.88 23.49 -3.42
CA LEU A 77 -13.43 24.67 -4.16
C LEU A 77 -14.60 25.61 -4.47
N GLN A 78 -15.76 25.08 -4.87
CA GLN A 78 -16.96 25.87 -5.15
C GLN A 78 -17.61 26.54 -3.92
N ARG A 79 -17.29 26.08 -2.69
CA ARG A 79 -17.80 26.67 -1.43
C ARG A 79 -16.88 27.73 -0.83
N ARG A 80 -15.68 27.90 -1.39
CA ARG A 80 -14.69 28.88 -0.97
C ARG A 80 -14.80 30.21 -1.72
N GLU A 81 -15.62 30.23 -2.78
CA GLU A 81 -16.07 31.43 -3.48
C GLU A 81 -17.39 31.92 -2.88
#